data_AF-A0A1F4E6D1-F1
#
_entry.id   AF-A0A1F4E6D1-F1
#
_cell.length_a   1.000
_cell.length_b   1.000
_cell.length_c   1.000
_cell.angle_alpha   90.00
_cell.angle_beta   90.00
_cell.angle_gamma   90.00
#
_symmetry.space_group_name_H-M   'P 1'
#
loop_
_entity.id
_entity.type
_entity.pdbx_description
1 polymer ?
#
loop_
_entity_poly.entity_id
_entity_poly.type
_entity_poly.pdbx_seq_one_letter_code
_entity_poly.pdbx_strand_id
1 'polypeptide(L)'
;MREYRLAAIPGDGIGIEVIAAGLKVLEVLAARDQGFKLKVEHFPWSSEYYLKHGYYIPEGGLDRLKQFDAIFFGAVGAPNVPDHVSLWGLRLPICQGFDQYANVRPARVLPGIVSPP
;
A
#
# COMPACT_ATOMS: atom_id res chain seq x y z
N MET A 1 -4.25 -0.95 -25.27
CA MET A 1 -3.61 -1.42 -24.02
C MET A 1 -3.54 -0.24 -23.06
N ARG A 2 -4.30 -0.29 -21.97
CA ARG A 2 -4.36 0.82 -21.00
C ARG A 2 -3.22 0.67 -19.99
N GLU A 3 -2.51 1.75 -19.72
CA GLU A 3 -1.49 1.80 -18.67
C GLU A 3 -2.12 2.36 -17.38
N TYR A 4 -1.86 1.71 -16.26
CA TYR A 4 -2.25 2.19 -14.93
C TYR A 4 -1.00 2.46 -14.09
N ARG A 5 -0.98 3.60 -13.41
CA ARG A 5 0.06 4.00 -12.47
C ARG A 5 -0.29 3.51 -11.07
N LEU A 6 0.54 2.65 -10.51
CA LEU A 6 0.34 2.05 -9.19
C LEU A 6 1.38 2.59 -8.20
N ALA A 7 0.93 3.21 -7.12
CA ALA A 7 1.81 3.60 -6.02
C ALA A 7 1.94 2.44 -5.04
N ALA A 8 3.11 1.80 -4.98
CA ALA A 8 3.40 0.74 -4.03
C ALA A 8 3.98 1.35 -2.74
N ILE A 9 3.30 1.13 -1.61
CA ILE A 9 3.71 1.61 -0.28
C ILE A 9 3.81 0.39 0.63
N PRO A 10 4.98 -0.27 0.73
CA PRO A 10 5.12 -1.50 1.51
C PRO A 10 4.95 -1.27 3.01
N GLY A 11 5.40 -0.11 3.50
CA GLY A 11 5.34 0.27 4.90
C GLY A 11 6.30 -0.54 5.76
N ASP A 12 5.79 -1.19 6.81
CA ASP A 12 6.55 -1.80 7.89
C ASP A 12 6.33 -3.32 7.97
N GLY A 13 7.28 -4.01 8.61
CA GLY A 13 7.21 -5.43 8.93
C GLY A 13 6.90 -6.30 7.71
N ILE A 14 5.91 -7.20 7.85
CA ILE A 14 5.49 -8.12 6.79
C ILE A 14 4.97 -7.40 5.54
N GLY A 15 4.60 -6.11 5.65
CA GLY A 15 4.17 -5.29 4.52
C GLY A 15 5.16 -5.28 3.36
N ILE A 16 6.46 -5.29 3.67
CA ILE A 16 7.56 -5.36 2.71
C ILE A 16 7.49 -6.65 1.88
N GLU A 17 7.37 -7.79 2.56
CA GLU A 17 7.38 -9.11 1.93
C GLU A 17 6.11 -9.35 1.11
N VAL A 18 4.94 -9.03 1.67
CA VAL A 18 3.65 -9.30 1.02
C VAL A 18 3.40 -8.39 -0.19
N ILE A 19 3.82 -7.12 -0.14
CA ILE A 19 3.70 -6.22 -1.30
C ILE A 19 4.64 -6.67 -2.42
N ALA A 20 5.88 -7.06 -2.10
CA ALA A 20 6.81 -7.60 -3.09
C ALA A 20 6.25 -8.87 -3.76
N ALA A 21 5.67 -9.78 -2.99
CA ALA A 21 5.02 -10.98 -3.53
C ALA A 21 3.80 -10.64 -4.41
N GLY A 22 2.94 -9.71 -3.97
CA GLY A 22 1.78 -9.26 -4.73
C GLY A 22 2.16 -8.61 -6.06
N LEU A 23 3.20 -7.78 -6.08
CA LEU A 23 3.71 -7.15 -7.31
C LEU A 23 4.20 -8.17 -8.34
N LYS A 24 4.87 -9.26 -7.91
CA LYS A 24 5.27 -10.36 -8.80
C LYS A 24 4.06 -11.01 -9.47
N VAL A 25 2.98 -11.23 -8.73
CA VAL A 25 1.73 -11.79 -9.27
C VAL A 25 1.12 -10.82 -10.29
N LEU A 26 1.05 -9.54 -9.96
CA LEU A 26 0.50 -8.50 -10.84
C LEU A 26 1.30 -8.36 -12.15
N GLU A 27 2.63 -8.47 -12.09
CA GLU A 27 3.50 -8.47 -13.26
C GLU A 27 3.19 -9.66 -14.19
N VAL A 28 3.09 -10.86 -13.63
CA VAL A 28 2.74 -12.07 -14.41
C VAL A 28 1.35 -11.94 -15.03
N LEU A 29 0.37 -11.39 -14.31
CA LEU A 29 -0.98 -11.17 -14.83
C LEU A 29 -0.99 -10.16 -15.98
N ALA A 30 -0.32 -9.02 -15.83
CA ALA A 30 -0.21 -8.01 -16.88
C ALA A 30 0.45 -8.58 -18.16
N ALA A 31 1.50 -9.40 -18.00
CA ALA A 31 2.18 -10.06 -19.11
C ALA A 31 1.27 -11.09 -19.83
N ARG A 32 0.42 -11.80 -19.10
CA ARG A 32 -0.49 -12.82 -19.65
C ARG A 32 -1.72 -12.24 -20.34
N ASP A 33 -2.35 -11.23 -19.74
CA ASP A 33 -3.60 -10.65 -20.26
C ASP A 33 -3.37 -9.76 -21.49
N GLN A 34 -2.25 -9.03 -21.54
CA GLN A 34 -1.90 -8.07 -22.60
C GLN A 34 -2.91 -6.93 -22.85
N GLY A 35 -4.05 -6.89 -22.14
CA GLY A 35 -5.04 -5.82 -22.20
C GLY A 35 -4.63 -4.57 -21.41
N PHE A 36 -3.78 -4.72 -20.39
CA PHE A 36 -3.29 -3.64 -19.54
C PHE A 36 -1.79 -3.73 -19.23
N LYS A 37 -1.24 -2.59 -18.78
CA LYS A 37 0.11 -2.46 -18.22
C LYS A 37 0.04 -1.80 -16.86
N LEU A 38 1.00 -2.14 -16.00
CA LEU A 38 1.18 -1.50 -14.70
C LEU A 38 2.52 -0.78 -14.68
N LYS A 39 2.48 0.53 -14.41
CA LYS A 39 3.66 1.34 -14.10
C LYS A 39 3.72 1.55 -12.60
N VAL A 40 4.58 0.79 -11.94
CA VAL A 40 4.67 0.78 -10.47
C VAL A 40 5.76 1.75 -10.01
N GLU A 41 5.44 2.60 -9.04
CA GLU A 41 6.40 3.45 -8.34
C GLU A 41 6.40 3.10 -6.85
N HIS A 42 7.59 2.91 -6.27
CA HIS A 42 7.74 2.56 -4.87
C HIS A 42 7.93 3.81 -4.02
N PHE A 43 7.17 3.91 -2.94
CA PHE A 43 7.30 4.94 -1.93
C PHE A 43 7.90 4.34 -0.66
N PRO A 44 8.99 4.92 -0.14
CA PRO A 44 9.73 4.35 1.00
C PRO A 44 9.07 4.68 2.35
N TRP A 45 7.78 5.04 2.37
CA TRP A 45 7.12 5.56 3.57
C TRP A 45 6.85 4.43 4.56
N SER A 46 7.60 4.44 5.66
CA SER A 46 7.62 3.45 6.73
C SER A 46 7.95 4.14 8.05
N SER A 47 7.84 3.41 9.16
CA SER A 47 8.25 3.87 10.49
C SER A 47 9.76 4.17 10.53
N GLU A 48 10.59 3.40 9.81
CA GLU A 48 12.02 3.69 9.66
C GLU A 48 12.25 5.02 8.90
N TYR A 49 11.50 5.25 7.83
CA TYR A 49 11.56 6.51 7.09
C TYR A 49 11.16 7.70 7.98
N TYR A 50 10.09 7.54 8.78
CA TYR A 50 9.68 8.53 9.78
C TYR A 50 10.77 8.80 10.82
N LEU A 51 11.40 7.77 11.39
CA LEU A 51 12.46 7.93 12.39
C LEU A 51 13.67 8.68 11.81
N LYS A 52 13.95 8.52 10.51
CA LYS A 52 15.05 9.19 9.83
C LYS A 52 14.73 10.63 9.42
N HIS A 53 13.51 10.92 8.99
CA HIS A 53 13.16 12.21 8.37
C HIS A 53 12.23 13.09 9.22
N GLY A 54 11.60 12.54 10.26
CA GLY A 54 10.62 13.21 11.11
C GLY A 54 9.20 13.24 10.54
N TYR A 55 8.96 12.64 9.36
CA TYR A 55 7.66 12.59 8.71
C TYR A 55 7.50 11.28 7.94
N TYR A 56 6.27 10.77 7.83
CA TYR A 56 5.95 9.62 6.98
C TYR A 56 5.76 10.05 5.52
N ILE A 57 4.93 11.07 5.32
CA ILE A 57 4.63 11.64 4.00
C ILE A 57 5.38 12.97 3.90
N PRO A 58 6.34 13.14 2.97
CA PRO A 58 6.99 14.42 2.74
C PRO A 58 5.98 15.48 2.29
N GLU A 59 6.37 16.75 2.38
CA GLU A 59 5.61 17.86 1.81
C GLU A 59 5.27 17.60 0.33
N GLY A 60 4.02 17.85 -0.07
CA GLY A 60 3.51 17.54 -1.40
C GLY A 60 3.34 16.03 -1.72
N GLY A 61 3.59 15.14 -0.75
CA GLY A 61 3.51 13.70 -0.95
C GLY A 61 2.11 13.20 -1.32
N LEU A 62 1.05 13.78 -0.73
CA LEU A 62 -0.33 13.44 -1.10
C LEU A 62 -0.68 13.91 -2.52
N ASP A 63 -0.21 15.10 -2.93
CA ASP A 63 -0.43 15.60 -4.30
C ASP A 63 0.29 14.73 -5.34
N ARG A 64 1.50 14.25 -4.99
CA ARG A 64 2.22 13.26 -5.81
C ARG A 64 1.45 11.95 -5.89
N LEU A 65 0.95 11.43 -4.77
CA LEU A 65 0.14 10.19 -4.77
C LEU A 65 -1.15 10.33 -5.58
N LYS A 66 -1.76 11.52 -5.62
CA LYS A 66 -2.97 11.80 -6.41
C LYS A 66 -2.78 11.61 -7.92
N GLN A 67 -1.52 11.57 -8.39
CA GLN A 67 -1.18 11.31 -9.80
C GLN A 67 -1.23 9.83 -10.18
N PHE A 68 -1.52 8.94 -9.23
CA PHE A 68 -1.60 7.49 -9.43
C PHE A 68 -3.05 7.04 -9.50
N ASP A 69 -3.30 5.98 -10.28
CA ASP A 69 -4.64 5.41 -10.43
C ASP A 69 -5.06 4.60 -9.20
N ALA A 70 -4.08 4.01 -8.49
CA ALA A 70 -4.32 3.23 -7.29
C ALA A 70 -3.12 3.20 -6.35
N ILE A 71 -3.38 2.93 -5.07
CA ILE A 71 -2.36 2.72 -4.03
C ILE A 71 -2.39 1.24 -3.62
N PHE A 72 -1.24 0.57 -3.75
CA PHE A 72 -1.03 -0.78 -3.26
C PHE A 72 -0.25 -0.71 -1.94
N PHE A 73 -1.00 -0.73 -0.84
CA PHE A 73 -0.52 -0.43 0.51
C PHE A 73 -0.34 -1.72 1.32
N GLY A 74 0.81 -1.86 2.00
CA GLY A 74 1.11 -2.97 2.90
C GLY A 74 0.56 -2.74 4.31
N ALA A 75 1.45 -2.71 5.30
CA ALA A 75 1.10 -2.46 6.69
C ALA A 75 1.94 -1.30 7.23
N VAL A 76 1.47 -0.59 8.25
CA VAL A 76 2.26 0.46 8.92
C VAL A 76 2.16 0.28 10.43
N GLY A 77 3.27 0.47 11.12
CA GLY A 77 3.40 0.31 12.56
C GLY A 77 4.72 -0.37 12.91
N ALA A 78 5.36 0.09 13.99
CA ALA A 78 6.59 -0.48 14.50
C ALA A 78 6.61 -0.39 16.04
N PRO A 79 7.22 -1.35 16.76
CA PRO A 79 7.25 -1.35 18.23
C PRO A 79 7.86 -0.09 18.87
N ASN A 80 8.73 0.59 18.13
CA ASN A 80 9.44 1.80 18.58
C ASN A 80 8.77 3.12 18.13
N VAL A 81 7.62 3.07 17.46
CA VAL A 81 6.85 4.25 17.07
C VAL A 81 5.42 4.09 17.60
N PRO A 82 4.91 4.99 18.45
CA PRO A 82 3.55 4.88 18.96
C PRO A 82 2.52 4.77 17.83
N ASP A 83 1.54 3.86 17.97
CA ASP A 83 0.56 3.56 16.91
C ASP A 83 -0.19 4.78 16.39
N HIS A 84 -0.52 5.74 17.27
CA HIS A 84 -1.19 6.96 16.85
C HIS A 84 -0.29 7.81 15.91
N VAL A 85 1.03 7.80 16.10
CA VAL A 85 1.95 8.54 15.23
C VAL A 85 1.97 7.95 13.83
N SER A 86 2.06 6.62 13.70
CA SER A 86 2.07 5.94 12.40
C SER A 86 0.71 6.03 11.69
N LEU A 87 -0.38 5.89 12.44
CA LEU A 87 -1.74 5.97 11.93
C LEU A 87 -2.06 7.38 11.41
N TRP A 88 -1.81 8.42 12.21
CA TRP A 88 -2.08 9.82 11.84
C TRP A 88 -1.03 10.40 10.89
N GLY A 89 0.16 9.83 10.81
CA GLY A 89 1.22 10.27 9.91
C GLY A 89 1.14 9.72 8.48
N LEU A 90 0.55 8.54 8.30
CA LEU A 90 0.53 7.86 6.99
C LEU A 90 -0.88 7.43 6.56
N ARG A 91 -1.51 6.55 7.33
CA ARG A 91 -2.72 5.83 6.89
C ARG A 91 -3.96 6.72 6.88
N LEU A 92 -4.17 7.57 7.89
CA LEU A 92 -5.30 8.49 7.94
C LEU A 92 -5.19 9.64 6.95
N PRO A 93 -4.02 10.30 6.78
CA PRO A 93 -3.85 11.32 5.75
C PRO A 93 -4.22 10.84 4.34
N ILE A 94 -3.86 9.61 3.98
CA ILE A 94 -4.23 9.01 2.69
C ILE A 94 -5.76 8.86 2.58
N CYS A 95 -6.40 8.21 3.56
CA CYS A 95 -7.84 7.97 3.44
C CYS A 95 -8.66 9.26 3.50
N GLN A 96 -8.34 10.16 4.42
CA GLN A 96 -9.05 11.43 4.59
C GLN A 96 -8.75 12.37 3.41
N GLY A 97 -7.48 12.46 3.00
CA GLY A 97 -7.05 13.34 1.91
C GLY A 97 -7.59 12.94 0.53
N PHE A 98 -7.93 11.66 0.32
CA PHE A 98 -8.53 11.17 -0.93
C PHE A 98 -10.01 10.82 -0.82
N ASP A 99 -10.67 11.15 0.30
CA ASP A 99 -12.08 10.82 0.55
C ASP A 99 -12.40 9.32 0.32
N GLN A 100 -11.51 8.45 0.79
CA GLN A 100 -11.69 7.00 0.74
C GLN A 100 -12.65 6.55 1.84
N TYR A 101 -13.90 7.02 1.78
CA TYR A 101 -14.93 6.79 2.79
C TYR A 101 -15.38 5.32 2.85
N ALA A 102 -15.32 4.59 1.74
CA ALA A 102 -15.76 3.20 1.65
C ALA A 102 -14.62 2.23 2.01
N ASN A 103 -14.83 1.43 3.06
CA ASN A 103 -13.94 0.34 3.40
C ASN A 103 -14.61 -1.02 3.14
N VAL A 104 -14.21 -1.67 2.05
CA VAL A 104 -14.76 -2.97 1.65
C VAL A 104 -13.81 -4.09 2.09
N ARG A 105 -14.31 -5.06 2.87
CA ARG A 105 -13.52 -6.19 3.40
C ARG A 105 -14.21 -7.53 3.10
N PRO A 106 -14.05 -8.10 1.89
CA PRO A 106 -14.62 -9.40 1.57
C PRO A 106 -13.99 -10.49 2.45
N ALA A 107 -14.83 -11.27 3.13
CA ALA A 107 -14.42 -12.41 3.93
C ALA A 107 -14.96 -13.70 3.31
N ARG A 108 -14.06 -14.60 2.91
CA ARG A 108 -14.42 -15.94 2.40
C ARG A 108 -13.34 -16.95 2.75
N VAL A 109 -13.74 -18.19 3.00
CA VAL A 109 -12.81 -19.32 3.15
C VAL A 109 -12.42 -19.79 1.75
N LEU A 110 -11.12 -19.88 1.48
CA LEU A 110 -10.63 -20.44 0.21
C LEU A 110 -10.65 -21.97 0.27
N PRO A 111 -10.95 -22.67 -0.85
CA PRO A 111 -10.86 -24.12 -0.89
C PRO A 111 -9.49 -24.63 -0.40
N GLY A 112 -9.51 -25.61 0.50
CA GLY A 112 -8.29 -26.17 1.11
C GLY A 112 -7.84 -25.51 2.42
N ILE A 113 -8.48 -24.42 2.86
CA ILE A 113 -8.20 -23.79 4.17
C ILE A 113 -9.22 -24.30 5.21
N VAL A 114 -8.71 -24.80 6.34
CA VAL A 114 -9.53 -25.18 7.50
C VAL A 114 -9.63 -23.98 8.43
N SER A 115 -10.86 -23.56 8.77
CA SER A 115 -11.09 -22.52 9.75
C SER A 115 -10.86 -23.08 11.16
N PRO A 116 -10.30 -22.30 12.11
CA PRO A 116 -10.26 -22.71 13.51
C PRO A 116 -11.69 -23.02 14.01
N PRO A 117 -11.86 -23.98 14.94
CA PRO A 117 -13.16 -24.27 15.55
C PRO A 117 -13.72 -23.08 16.34
#